data_AF-R0GI80-F1
#
_entry.id   AF-R0GI80-F1
#
_cell.length_a   1.000
_cell.length_b   1.000
_cell.length_c   1.000
_cell.angle_alpha   90.00
_cell.angle_beta   90.00
_cell.angle_gamma   90.00
#
_symmetry.space_group_name_H-M   'P 1'
#
loop_
_entity.id
_entity.type
_entity.pdbx_description
1 polymer ?
#
loop_
_entity_poly.entity_id
_entity_poly.type
_entity_poly.pdbx_seq_one_letter_code
_entity_poly.pdbx_strand_id
1 'polypeptide(L)'
;MRSLQAPVVCPAILPRQVGACASLVNYTGLRPRSQFLGSRTKGVKSQVTTTITLRFCNKSSIKCVFSSHSDGTGSTAENFNEHDEDYVNSSVVEAVEVRSGADGFMVKMRDGRQLRCVHNNPQGGHLPDYAPHPAIVLKMEDGTGLLLPIIVLEMPSVLLMAAMTNVQIARPTMYQVVKEMVDKMGYEVRLVRVTKRVHEAYFAQLYLSKVGNSSDCISFDLRPSDAINIAVRCKVPIQVNKYLAYSDGMRVIESGKLSTPTPASDGLLFIEQDRPNGQACLDTKEFNILSNMMQAVDEERYDEAAEWRDKLGQFRAKRNLKKYT
;
A
#
# COMPACT_ATOMS: atom_id res chain seq x y z
N MET A 1 -2.31 -39.64 -25.46
CA MET A 1 -0.90 -39.70 -25.01
C MET A 1 -0.83 -39.35 -23.53
N ARG A 2 0.32 -39.55 -22.87
CA ARG A 2 0.46 -39.45 -21.40
C ARG A 2 0.44 -38.00 -20.92
N SER A 3 -0.28 -37.72 -19.83
CA SER A 3 0.09 -36.66 -18.90
C SER A 3 1.10 -37.21 -17.89
N LEU A 4 2.01 -36.37 -17.40
CA LEU A 4 2.94 -36.70 -16.33
C LEU A 4 2.64 -35.80 -15.13
N GLN A 5 2.17 -36.40 -14.04
CA GLN A 5 2.14 -35.78 -12.73
C GLN A 5 3.42 -36.16 -12.00
N ALA A 6 4.15 -35.18 -11.47
CA ALA A 6 5.30 -35.37 -10.60
C ALA A 6 5.03 -34.62 -9.28
N PRO A 7 5.09 -35.28 -8.10
CA PRO A 7 4.89 -34.61 -6.82
C PRO A 7 6.16 -33.89 -6.37
N VAL A 8 6.02 -32.63 -5.94
CA VAL A 8 7.11 -31.89 -5.26
C VAL A 8 7.08 -32.21 -3.78
N VAL A 9 8.20 -32.68 -3.24
CA VAL A 9 8.37 -33.04 -1.82
C VAL A 9 8.84 -31.82 -1.03
N CYS A 10 8.19 -31.53 0.10
CA CYS A 10 8.63 -30.53 1.07
C CYS A 10 9.18 -31.24 2.33
N PRO A 11 10.39 -30.91 2.81
CA PRO A 11 10.94 -31.50 4.03
C PRO A 11 10.29 -30.89 5.29
N ALA A 12 9.93 -31.75 6.26
CA ALA A 12 9.46 -31.32 7.57
C ALA A 12 10.64 -31.16 8.55
N ILE A 13 10.75 -30.00 9.21
CA ILE A 13 11.76 -29.75 10.25
C ILE A 13 11.15 -30.05 11.62
N LEU A 14 11.82 -30.89 12.40
CA LEU A 14 11.33 -31.43 13.67
C LEU A 14 11.91 -30.67 14.88
N PRO A 15 11.10 -30.20 15.84
CA PRO A 15 11.58 -29.82 17.17
C PRO A 15 12.00 -31.04 18.01
N ARG A 16 13.02 -30.89 18.86
CA ARG A 16 13.52 -31.95 19.75
C ARG A 16 12.50 -32.35 20.82
N GLN A 17 12.47 -33.64 21.19
CA GLN A 17 11.88 -34.11 22.44
C GLN A 17 12.78 -33.76 23.64
N VAL A 18 12.15 -33.60 24.81
CA VAL A 18 12.69 -34.03 26.11
C VAL A 18 11.57 -34.82 26.79
N GLY A 19 11.85 -36.04 27.24
CA GLY A 19 10.91 -36.89 28.00
C GLY A 19 11.11 -36.78 29.51
N ALA A 20 10.60 -37.67 30.36
CA ALA A 20 9.57 -38.72 30.19
C ALA A 20 9.19 -39.23 31.60
N CYS A 21 8.03 -39.86 31.76
CA CYS A 21 7.91 -41.06 32.62
C CYS A 21 6.63 -41.85 32.30
N ALA A 22 6.67 -43.17 32.48
CA ALA A 22 5.52 -44.06 32.31
C ALA A 22 5.63 -45.26 33.27
N SER A 23 4.47 -45.82 33.64
CA SER A 23 4.31 -47.14 34.28
C SER A 23 3.03 -47.75 33.68
N LEU A 24 3.13 -48.83 32.88
CA LEU A 24 2.96 -50.24 33.28
C LEU A 24 1.48 -50.59 33.61
N VAL A 25 0.90 -51.72 33.17
CA VAL A 25 1.44 -53.09 33.03
C VAL A 25 1.00 -53.78 31.72
N ASN A 26 1.75 -54.79 31.24
CA ASN A 26 1.55 -55.54 29.99
C ASN A 26 0.97 -56.97 30.15
N TYR A 27 0.62 -57.55 28.97
CA TYR A 27 0.60 -58.99 28.56
C TYR A 27 -0.68 -59.82 28.81
N THR A 28 -1.12 -60.78 27.97
CA THR A 28 -0.93 -61.12 26.52
C THR A 28 -2.08 -62.08 26.09
N GLY A 29 -2.48 -62.13 24.81
CA GLY A 29 -3.41 -63.18 24.33
C GLY A 29 -3.55 -63.31 22.80
N LEU A 30 -3.22 -64.48 22.25
CA LEU A 30 -3.16 -64.83 20.81
C LEU A 30 -4.55 -64.93 20.09
N ARG A 31 -4.54 -64.81 18.75
CA ARG A 31 -5.69 -65.12 17.84
C ARG A 31 -5.64 -66.56 17.31
N PRO A 32 -6.80 -67.20 17.05
CA PRO A 32 -7.25 -67.51 15.67
C PRO A 32 -8.74 -67.12 15.45
N ARG A 33 -9.24 -66.66 14.29
CA ARG A 33 -9.36 -67.20 12.90
C ARG A 33 -10.60 -68.11 12.70
N SER A 34 -11.35 -67.87 11.60
CA SER A 34 -12.56 -68.60 11.12
C SER A 34 -13.87 -68.29 11.90
N GLN A 35 -15.10 -68.47 11.39
CA GLN A 35 -15.65 -68.50 10.01
C GLN A 35 -17.21 -68.38 10.02
N PHE A 36 -17.81 -68.04 8.88
CA PHE A 36 -19.20 -68.37 8.46
C PHE A 36 -20.43 -67.72 9.16
N LEU A 37 -21.60 -68.04 8.59
CA LEU A 37 -22.92 -67.39 8.74
C LEU A 37 -23.69 -67.81 10.03
N GLY A 38 -24.59 -66.93 10.49
CA GLY A 38 -25.60 -67.22 11.51
C GLY A 38 -26.83 -66.29 11.38
N SER A 39 -28.02 -66.75 11.80
CA SER A 39 -29.29 -66.05 11.53
C SER A 39 -29.95 -65.45 12.79
N ARG A 40 -31.06 -64.73 12.55
CA ARG A 40 -31.87 -63.96 13.51
C ARG A 40 -32.32 -64.74 14.76
N THR A 41 -32.27 -64.08 15.91
CA THR A 41 -33.36 -64.09 16.91
C THR A 41 -33.62 -62.66 17.42
N LYS A 42 -34.80 -62.39 18.00
CA LYS A 42 -35.16 -61.08 18.58
C LYS A 42 -35.07 -61.16 20.11
N GLY A 43 -34.55 -60.11 20.76
CA GLY A 43 -34.31 -60.11 22.22
C GLY A 43 -34.46 -58.77 22.92
N VAL A 44 -35.71 -58.31 23.08
CA VAL A 44 -36.17 -57.31 24.10
C VAL A 44 -35.58 -55.88 24.00
N LYS A 45 -36.28 -54.92 24.61
CA LYS A 45 -35.98 -53.48 24.57
C LYS A 45 -35.03 -53.06 25.70
N SER A 46 -34.13 -52.12 25.41
CA SER A 46 -33.71 -51.12 26.39
C SER A 46 -33.70 -49.76 25.71
N GLN A 47 -34.31 -48.75 26.33
CA GLN A 47 -34.22 -47.36 25.87
C GLN A 47 -33.04 -46.70 26.58
N VAL A 48 -32.06 -46.23 25.80
CA VAL A 48 -31.07 -45.25 26.28
C VAL A 48 -31.20 -44.03 25.39
N THR A 49 -31.89 -43.00 25.91
CA THR A 49 -32.00 -41.70 25.27
C THR A 49 -30.66 -40.99 25.39
N THR A 50 -29.91 -40.88 24.29
CA THR A 50 -28.62 -40.15 24.28
C THR A 50 -28.87 -38.64 24.32
N THR A 51 -29.08 -38.11 25.54
CA THR A 51 -29.21 -36.67 25.76
C THR A 51 -27.89 -35.99 25.43
N ILE A 52 -27.86 -35.26 24.31
CA ILE A 52 -26.70 -34.43 23.92
C ILE A 52 -26.60 -33.25 24.89
N THR A 53 -25.81 -33.43 25.94
CA THR A 53 -25.51 -32.36 26.90
C THR A 53 -24.50 -31.40 26.29
N LEU A 54 -25.00 -30.29 25.74
CA LEU A 54 -24.21 -29.13 25.34
C LEU A 54 -23.49 -28.55 26.57
N ARG A 55 -22.28 -29.02 26.85
CA ARG A 55 -21.41 -28.39 27.83
C ARG A 55 -20.86 -27.09 27.27
N PHE A 56 -21.40 -25.97 27.74
CA PHE A 56 -20.73 -24.68 27.65
C PHE A 56 -19.36 -24.78 28.33
N CYS A 57 -18.29 -24.84 27.55
CA CYS A 57 -16.94 -24.69 28.08
C CYS A 57 -16.69 -23.21 28.43
N ASN A 58 -16.06 -22.99 29.59
CA ASN A 58 -15.98 -21.66 30.19
C ASN A 58 -15.17 -20.65 29.37
N LYS A 59 -15.55 -19.37 29.48
CA LYS A 59 -14.78 -18.24 28.96
C LYS A 59 -13.38 -18.22 29.58
N SER A 60 -12.36 -18.62 28.83
CA SER A 60 -10.96 -18.34 29.14
C SER A 60 -10.69 -16.85 28.93
N SER A 61 -10.78 -16.06 30.01
CA SER A 61 -10.32 -14.67 29.98
C SER A 61 -8.80 -14.66 29.76
N ILE A 62 -8.37 -14.20 28.58
CA ILE A 62 -6.94 -14.07 28.26
C ILE A 62 -6.39 -12.91 29.08
N LYS A 63 -5.83 -13.21 30.26
CA LYS A 63 -5.03 -12.26 31.04
C LYS A 63 -3.66 -12.09 30.36
N CYS A 64 -3.57 -11.11 29.47
CA CYS A 64 -2.28 -10.64 28.95
C CYS A 64 -1.47 -10.03 30.09
N VAL A 65 -0.41 -10.72 30.55
CA VAL A 65 0.55 -10.16 31.50
C VAL A 65 1.54 -9.30 30.72
N PHE A 66 1.20 -8.03 30.51
CA PHE A 66 2.12 -7.04 29.96
C PHE A 66 3.13 -6.60 31.03
N SER A 67 4.23 -7.35 31.16
CA SER A 67 5.43 -6.88 31.85
C SER A 67 6.21 -5.92 30.93
N SER A 68 5.64 -4.74 30.67
CA SER A 68 6.32 -3.66 29.94
C SER A 68 6.87 -2.66 30.94
N HIS A 69 8.20 -2.55 31.03
CA HIS A 69 8.85 -1.49 31.80
C HIS A 69 8.77 -0.20 30.99
N SER A 70 7.67 0.53 31.15
CA SER A 70 7.55 1.86 30.55
C SER A 70 8.40 2.82 31.35
N ASP A 71 9.59 3.12 30.82
CA ASP A 71 10.27 4.36 31.14
C ASP A 71 9.29 5.52 30.79
N GLY A 72 9.27 6.57 31.62
CA GLY A 72 8.14 7.52 31.71
C GLY A 72 7.91 8.45 30.50
N THR A 73 8.58 8.21 29.38
CA THR A 73 8.50 8.96 28.11
C THR A 73 7.55 8.34 27.08
N GLY A 74 6.77 7.32 27.45
CA GLY A 74 5.69 6.83 26.60
C GLY A 74 4.65 7.92 26.34
N SER A 75 4.50 8.36 25.09
CA SER A 75 3.43 9.27 24.68
C SER A 75 2.07 8.64 24.97
N THR A 76 1.43 9.07 26.06
CA THR A 76 -0.02 8.97 26.18
C THR A 76 -0.64 9.65 24.97
N ALA A 77 -1.74 9.11 24.44
CA ALA A 77 -2.48 9.76 23.35
C ALA A 77 -2.79 11.20 23.79
N GLU A 78 -2.25 12.18 23.06
CA GLU A 78 -2.27 13.58 23.50
C GLU A 78 -3.72 14.06 23.61
N ASN A 79 -4.04 14.76 24.71
CA ASN A 79 -5.42 15.17 24.98
C ASN A 79 -5.94 16.08 23.85
N PHE A 80 -6.94 15.57 23.12
CA PHE A 80 -7.47 16.22 21.92
C PHE A 80 -8.04 17.60 22.21
N ASN A 81 -7.31 18.63 21.78
CA ASN A 81 -7.79 20.01 21.77
C ASN A 81 -7.25 20.78 20.55
N GLU A 82 -7.24 20.12 19.39
CA GLU A 82 -7.20 20.80 18.10
C GLU A 82 -8.60 21.32 17.80
N HIS A 83 -8.80 22.64 17.83
CA HIS A 83 -10.12 23.23 17.60
C HIS A 83 -10.60 22.99 16.16
N ASP A 84 -11.85 22.57 16.00
CA ASP A 84 -12.47 22.37 14.68
C ASP A 84 -12.43 23.65 13.82
N GLU A 85 -12.44 24.81 14.47
CA GLU A 85 -12.29 26.13 13.85
C GLU A 85 -10.92 26.38 13.21
N ASP A 86 -9.88 25.61 13.54
CA ASP A 86 -8.57 25.68 12.89
C ASP A 86 -8.51 24.86 11.58
N TYR A 87 -9.60 24.19 11.20
CA TYR A 87 -9.66 23.26 10.07
C TYR A 87 -10.63 23.67 8.96
N VAL A 88 -10.26 23.36 7.72
CA VAL A 88 -11.08 23.55 6.52
C VAL A 88 -11.32 22.21 5.83
N ASN A 89 -12.56 21.98 5.36
CA ASN A 89 -12.89 20.80 4.56
C ASN A 89 -12.23 20.86 3.17
N SER A 90 -11.90 19.70 2.62
CA SER A 90 -11.21 19.59 1.33
C SER A 90 -11.69 18.39 0.51
N SER A 91 -11.74 18.59 -0.81
CA SER A 91 -12.00 17.54 -1.79
C SER A 91 -10.72 17.14 -2.53
N VAL A 92 -10.58 15.84 -2.84
CA VAL A 92 -9.47 15.35 -3.67
C VAL A 92 -9.72 15.73 -5.12
N VAL A 93 -8.72 16.34 -5.77
CA VAL A 93 -8.70 16.66 -7.19
C VAL A 93 -8.13 15.48 -7.98
N GLU A 94 -8.69 15.19 -9.16
CA GLU A 94 -8.13 14.20 -10.09
C GLU A 94 -6.84 14.69 -10.79
N ALA A 95 -5.80 14.93 -9.99
CA ALA A 95 -4.45 15.20 -10.44
C ALA A 95 -3.65 13.88 -10.59
N VAL A 96 -2.63 13.91 -11.45
CA VAL A 96 -1.70 12.80 -11.68
C VAL A 96 -0.34 13.12 -11.07
N GLU A 97 0.22 14.26 -11.48
CA GLU A 97 1.57 14.69 -11.14
C GLU A 97 1.66 16.22 -11.00
N VAL A 98 2.64 16.67 -10.23
CA VAL A 98 2.99 18.08 -10.04
C VAL A 98 4.47 18.26 -10.33
N ARG A 99 4.83 19.39 -10.95
CA ARG A 99 6.21 19.85 -11.12
C ARG A 99 6.36 21.31 -10.68
N SER A 100 7.56 21.68 -10.24
CA SER A 100 8.00 23.08 -10.15
C SER A 100 8.59 23.53 -11.48
N GLY A 101 9.06 24.77 -11.56
CA GLY A 101 9.67 25.37 -12.74
C GLY A 101 9.70 26.90 -12.68
N ALA A 102 10.32 27.54 -13.67
CA ALA A 102 10.47 29.00 -13.73
C ALA A 102 9.12 29.78 -13.76
N ASP A 103 8.08 29.20 -14.38
CA ASP A 103 6.72 29.76 -14.43
C ASP A 103 5.91 29.49 -13.14
N GLY A 104 6.53 28.92 -12.10
CA GLY A 104 5.86 28.38 -10.91
C GLY A 104 5.48 26.91 -11.07
N PHE A 105 4.37 26.51 -10.45
CA PHE A 105 3.96 25.11 -10.38
C PHE A 105 3.01 24.75 -11.52
N MET A 106 3.10 23.50 -11.98
CA MET A 106 2.14 22.93 -12.92
C MET A 106 1.55 21.64 -12.37
N VAL A 107 0.22 21.61 -12.23
CA VAL A 107 -0.56 20.42 -11.87
C VAL A 107 -1.13 19.81 -13.16
N LYS A 108 -0.80 18.55 -13.43
CA LYS A 108 -1.39 17.80 -14.55
C LYS A 108 -2.58 17.00 -14.06
N MET A 109 -3.72 17.24 -14.70
CA MET A 109 -4.99 16.59 -14.42
C MET A 109 -5.07 15.23 -15.13
N ARG A 110 -5.93 14.33 -14.63
CA ARG A 110 -6.19 13.00 -15.20
C ARG A 110 -6.73 13.04 -16.63
N ASP A 111 -7.43 14.12 -16.99
CA ASP A 111 -7.94 14.38 -18.34
C ASP A 111 -6.94 15.08 -19.27
N GLY A 112 -5.67 15.21 -18.84
CA GLY A 112 -4.61 15.84 -19.61
C GLY A 112 -4.55 17.37 -19.53
N ARG A 113 -5.53 18.04 -18.91
CA ARG A 113 -5.45 19.49 -18.66
C ARG A 113 -4.26 19.82 -17.76
N GLN A 114 -3.66 20.97 -17.98
CA GLN A 114 -2.57 21.51 -17.14
C GLN A 114 -3.06 22.79 -16.48
N LEU A 115 -2.96 22.84 -15.15
CA LEU A 115 -3.23 24.04 -14.36
C LEU A 115 -1.89 24.70 -14.03
N ARG A 116 -1.72 25.98 -14.40
CA ARG A 116 -0.59 26.79 -13.91
C ARG A 116 -0.98 27.42 -12.57
N CYS A 117 -0.14 27.18 -11.56
CA CYS A 117 -0.39 27.52 -10.18
C CYS A 117 0.82 28.26 -9.59
N VAL A 118 0.58 29.25 -8.73
CA VAL A 118 1.62 29.91 -7.96
C VAL A 118 1.40 29.71 -6.47
N HIS A 119 2.46 29.85 -5.68
CA HIS A 119 2.37 29.81 -4.23
C HIS A 119 1.39 30.86 -3.70
N ASN A 120 0.56 30.50 -2.72
CA ASN A 120 -0.31 31.46 -2.05
C ASN A 120 0.51 32.48 -1.24
N ASN A 121 1.41 31.98 -0.40
CA ASN A 121 2.34 32.78 0.38
C ASN A 121 3.63 33.08 -0.41
N PRO A 122 3.97 34.34 -0.75
CA PRO A 122 5.24 34.66 -1.40
C PRO A 122 6.47 34.40 -0.51
N GLN A 123 6.28 34.24 0.81
CA GLN A 123 7.33 33.86 1.76
C GLN A 123 7.47 32.33 1.94
N GLY A 124 6.64 31.51 1.28
CA GLY A 124 6.72 30.04 1.37
C GLY A 124 7.98 29.43 0.72
N GLY A 125 8.83 30.27 0.12
CA GLY A 125 10.10 29.90 -0.48
C GLY A 125 9.99 29.61 -1.97
N HIS A 126 11.11 29.81 -2.68
CA HIS A 126 11.27 29.28 -4.02
C HIS A 126 11.63 27.80 -3.90
N LEU A 127 10.63 26.91 -3.93
CA LEU A 127 10.89 25.48 -4.08
C LEU A 127 11.77 25.26 -5.33
N PRO A 128 12.82 24.43 -5.26
CA PRO A 128 13.72 24.23 -6.40
C PRO A 128 12.95 23.70 -7.62
N ASP A 129 13.49 23.91 -8.82
CA ASP A 129 12.97 23.23 -10.01
C ASP A 129 13.07 21.71 -9.80
N TYR A 130 11.96 21.01 -9.99
CA TYR A 130 11.87 19.56 -9.77
C TYR A 130 11.00 18.92 -10.84
N ALA A 131 11.49 17.79 -11.38
CA ALA A 131 10.81 16.98 -12.40
C ALA A 131 9.41 16.53 -11.94
N PRO A 132 8.49 16.12 -12.84
CA PRO A 132 7.16 15.68 -12.45
C PRO A 132 7.20 14.55 -11.41
N HIS A 133 6.50 14.74 -10.28
CA HIS A 133 6.31 13.73 -9.25
C HIS A 133 4.81 13.42 -9.09
N PRO A 134 4.43 12.16 -8.80
CA PRO A 134 3.05 11.84 -8.41
C PRO A 134 2.60 12.64 -7.19
N ALA A 135 1.37 13.13 -7.19
CA ALA A 135 0.85 13.95 -6.10
C ALA A 135 -0.64 13.68 -5.84
N ILE A 136 -1.03 13.78 -4.57
CA ILE A 136 -2.43 13.90 -4.15
C ILE A 136 -2.69 15.39 -3.96
N VAL A 137 -3.63 15.97 -4.72
CA VAL A 137 -3.96 17.39 -4.62
C VAL A 137 -5.29 17.55 -3.91
N LEU A 138 -5.28 18.24 -2.77
CA LEU A 138 -6.47 18.62 -2.02
C LEU A 138 -6.90 20.04 -2.42
N LYS A 139 -8.19 20.26 -2.69
CA LYS A 139 -8.78 21.58 -2.91
C LYS A 139 -9.56 22.01 -1.67
N MET A 140 -9.35 23.24 -1.21
CA MET A 140 -10.06 23.79 -0.05
C MET A 140 -11.51 24.20 -0.40
N GLU A 141 -12.43 23.94 0.51
CA GLU A 141 -13.88 24.16 0.35
C GLU A 141 -14.40 25.40 1.11
N ASP A 142 -13.49 26.25 1.60
CA ASP A 142 -13.75 27.58 2.19
C ASP A 142 -14.04 28.67 1.15
N GLY A 143 -14.00 28.34 -0.14
CA GLY A 143 -14.17 29.30 -1.25
C GLY A 143 -12.88 30.03 -1.67
N THR A 144 -11.75 29.81 -1.00
CA THR A 144 -10.45 30.37 -1.44
C THR A 144 -9.97 29.76 -2.76
N GLY A 145 -10.42 28.54 -3.07
CA GLY A 145 -10.00 27.79 -4.25
C GLY A 145 -8.56 27.27 -4.20
N LEU A 146 -7.92 27.33 -3.03
CA LEU A 146 -6.54 26.90 -2.84
C LEU A 146 -6.36 25.40 -3.08
N LEU A 147 -5.25 25.04 -3.71
CA LEU A 147 -4.79 23.68 -3.93
C LEU A 147 -3.57 23.38 -3.05
N LEU A 148 -3.64 22.33 -2.24
CA LEU A 148 -2.50 21.81 -1.48
C LEU A 148 -2.02 20.50 -2.12
N PRO A 149 -0.89 20.50 -2.86
CA PRO A 149 -0.29 19.29 -3.41
C PRO A 149 0.57 18.58 -2.36
N ILE A 150 0.23 17.32 -2.08
CA ILE A 150 1.01 16.41 -1.25
C ILE A 150 1.74 15.46 -2.20
N ILE A 151 3.05 15.62 -2.34
CA ILE A 151 3.90 14.75 -3.17
C ILE A 151 3.91 13.34 -2.56
N VAL A 152 3.75 12.31 -3.40
CA VAL A 152 3.66 10.91 -2.98
C VAL A 152 4.41 10.00 -3.95
N LEU A 153 4.59 8.74 -3.56
CA LEU A 153 4.93 7.68 -4.51
C LEU A 153 3.73 7.33 -5.39
N GLU A 154 4.00 6.71 -6.54
CA GLU A 154 2.99 6.34 -7.54
C GLU A 154 1.84 5.50 -6.96
N MET A 155 2.16 4.44 -6.20
CA MET A 155 1.16 3.47 -5.73
C MET A 155 0.03 4.09 -4.85
N PRO A 156 0.30 4.93 -3.83
CA PRO A 156 -0.76 5.66 -3.12
C PRO A 156 -1.64 6.54 -4.01
N SER A 157 -1.10 7.16 -5.07
CA SER A 157 -1.88 7.96 -6.03
C SER A 157 -2.77 7.07 -6.91
N VAL A 158 -2.20 6.02 -7.50
CA VAL A 158 -2.94 5.04 -8.32
C VAL A 158 -4.08 4.38 -7.51
N LEU A 159 -3.81 4.00 -6.27
CA LEU A 159 -4.82 3.42 -5.37
C LEU A 159 -5.90 4.44 -4.96
N LEU A 160 -5.59 5.72 -4.89
CA LEU A 160 -6.59 6.77 -4.61
C LEU A 160 -7.49 7.00 -5.84
N MET A 161 -6.89 7.15 -7.02
CA MET A 161 -7.61 7.35 -8.28
C MET A 161 -8.52 6.16 -8.62
N ALA A 162 -8.07 4.93 -8.34
CA ALA A 162 -8.90 3.73 -8.44
C ALA A 162 -10.14 3.81 -7.52
N ALA A 163 -9.98 4.24 -6.27
CA ALA A 163 -11.10 4.40 -5.34
C ALA A 163 -12.06 5.52 -5.75
N MET A 164 -11.56 6.68 -6.19
CA MET A 164 -12.38 7.80 -6.68
C MET A 164 -13.24 7.39 -7.88
N THR A 165 -12.65 6.70 -8.86
CA THR A 165 -13.39 6.16 -10.02
C THR A 165 -14.09 4.81 -9.76
N ASN A 166 -14.21 4.38 -8.50
CA ASN A 166 -14.90 3.15 -8.07
C ASN A 166 -14.42 1.86 -8.78
N VAL A 167 -13.16 1.85 -9.24
CA VAL A 167 -12.54 0.70 -9.93
C VAL A 167 -12.25 -0.40 -8.92
N GLN A 168 -12.86 -1.57 -9.13
CA GLN A 168 -12.67 -2.72 -8.26
C GLN A 168 -11.33 -3.41 -8.53
N ILE A 169 -10.53 -3.60 -7.48
CA ILE A 169 -9.23 -4.28 -7.54
C ILE A 169 -9.44 -5.73 -7.08
N ALA A 170 -8.95 -6.70 -7.86
CA ALA A 170 -9.23 -8.13 -7.67
C ALA A 170 -8.68 -8.75 -6.35
N ARG A 171 -7.94 -7.99 -5.55
CA ARG A 171 -7.47 -8.35 -4.20
C ARG A 171 -7.71 -7.16 -3.25
N PRO A 172 -8.09 -7.39 -1.98
CA PRO A 172 -8.22 -6.32 -1.00
C PRO A 172 -6.91 -5.54 -0.84
N THR A 173 -6.98 -4.22 -1.02
CA THR A 173 -5.89 -3.28 -0.71
C THR A 173 -5.73 -3.13 0.80
N MET A 174 -4.56 -2.67 1.29
CA MET A 174 -4.38 -2.40 2.72
C MET A 174 -5.45 -1.44 3.28
N TYR A 175 -5.89 -0.46 2.49
CA TYR A 175 -6.93 0.49 2.88
C TYR A 175 -8.32 -0.16 3.02
N GLN A 176 -8.63 -1.17 2.21
CA GLN A 176 -9.84 -1.98 2.36
C GLN A 176 -9.75 -2.89 3.57
N VAL A 177 -8.59 -3.51 3.82
CA VAL A 177 -8.34 -4.34 5.00
C VAL A 177 -8.46 -3.52 6.29
N VAL A 178 -7.86 -2.32 6.35
CA VAL A 178 -7.98 -1.41 7.51
C VAL A 178 -9.43 -1.01 7.76
N LYS A 179 -10.19 -0.65 6.72
CA LYS A 179 -11.63 -0.36 6.84
C LYS A 179 -12.37 -1.55 7.46
N GLU A 180 -12.21 -2.74 6.90
CA GLU A 180 -12.86 -3.95 7.44
C GLU A 180 -12.41 -4.30 8.86
N MET A 181 -11.19 -3.97 9.26
CA MET A 181 -10.72 -4.17 10.64
C MET A 181 -11.40 -3.18 11.59
N VAL A 182 -11.50 -1.89 11.22
CA VAL A 182 -12.22 -0.86 11.98
C VAL A 182 -13.69 -1.27 12.18
N ASP A 183 -14.37 -1.61 11.08
CA ASP A 183 -15.78 -2.06 11.09
C ASP A 183 -15.97 -3.28 12.02
N LYS A 184 -15.09 -4.30 11.92
CA LYS A 184 -15.15 -5.54 12.73
C LYS A 184 -14.75 -5.34 14.19
N MET A 185 -14.04 -4.26 14.52
CA MET A 185 -13.70 -3.89 15.91
C MET A 185 -14.81 -3.06 16.60
N GLY A 186 -15.89 -2.72 15.90
CA GLY A 186 -17.00 -1.92 16.45
C GLY A 186 -16.69 -0.42 16.52
N TYR A 187 -15.80 0.05 15.64
CA TYR A 187 -15.50 1.47 15.44
C TYR A 187 -15.96 1.90 14.03
N GLU A 188 -16.13 3.20 13.85
CA GLU A 188 -16.37 3.84 12.57
C GLU A 188 -15.33 4.95 12.36
N VAL A 189 -14.91 5.18 11.12
CA VAL A 189 -14.08 6.35 10.80
C VAL A 189 -14.95 7.62 10.90
N ARG A 190 -14.40 8.69 11.49
CA ARG A 190 -15.05 10.00 11.58
C ARG A 190 -14.59 10.97 10.52
N LEU A 191 -13.29 11.23 10.46
CA LEU A 191 -12.65 12.18 9.55
C LEU A 191 -11.13 11.97 9.53
N VAL A 192 -10.45 12.63 8.61
CA VAL A 192 -8.99 12.77 8.57
C VAL A 192 -8.62 14.25 8.64
N ARG A 193 -7.59 14.60 9.42
CA ARG A 193 -6.97 15.94 9.40
C ARG A 193 -5.54 15.86 8.88
N VAL A 194 -5.16 16.69 7.92
CA VAL A 194 -3.76 17.01 7.62
C VAL A 194 -3.37 18.17 8.53
N THR A 195 -2.57 17.89 9.57
CA THR A 195 -2.45 18.76 10.75
C THR A 195 -1.29 19.74 10.66
N LYS A 196 -0.09 19.24 10.33
CA LYS A 196 1.16 20.03 10.32
C LYS A 196 2.14 19.53 9.27
N ARG A 197 3.16 20.36 8.99
CA ARG A 197 4.32 20.03 8.15
C ARG A 197 5.60 20.32 8.93
N VAL A 198 6.56 19.40 8.88
CA VAL A 198 7.84 19.48 9.61
C VAL A 198 8.93 18.90 8.71
N HIS A 199 9.98 19.68 8.42
CA HIS A 199 11.07 19.32 7.49
C HIS A 199 10.54 18.76 6.15
N GLU A 200 9.76 19.57 5.43
CA GLU A 200 9.03 19.25 4.19
C GLU A 200 7.95 18.16 4.29
N ALA A 201 7.97 17.28 5.31
CA ALA A 201 7.04 16.17 5.48
C ALA A 201 5.72 16.61 6.15
N TYR A 202 4.60 16.21 5.54
CA TYR A 202 3.24 16.44 6.06
C TYR A 202 2.79 15.29 6.98
N PHE A 203 2.05 15.63 8.04
CA PHE A 203 1.47 14.69 9.02
C PHE A 203 -0.06 14.71 8.94
N ALA A 204 -0.70 13.57 9.24
CA ALA A 204 -2.16 13.49 9.25
C ALA A 204 -2.70 12.53 10.32
N GLN A 205 -3.78 12.92 11.00
CA GLN A 205 -4.48 12.08 11.96
C GLN A 205 -5.77 11.50 11.36
N LEU A 206 -5.97 10.20 11.57
CA LEU A 206 -7.21 9.48 11.29
C LEU A 206 -8.01 9.33 12.59
N TYR A 207 -9.21 9.88 12.63
CA TYR A 207 -10.07 9.82 13.82
C TYR A 207 -11.13 8.73 13.66
N LEU A 208 -11.29 7.90 14.68
CA LEU A 208 -12.36 6.92 14.80
C LEU A 208 -13.27 7.29 15.99
N SER A 209 -14.55 6.94 15.91
CA SER A 209 -15.44 6.87 17.07
C SER A 209 -15.97 5.45 17.26
N LYS A 210 -16.34 5.09 18.48
CA LYS A 210 -16.99 3.80 18.74
C LYS A 210 -18.42 3.80 18.19
N VAL A 211 -18.84 2.71 17.55
CA VAL A 211 -20.21 2.61 17.03
C VAL A 211 -21.22 2.72 18.17
N GLY A 212 -22.09 3.73 18.10
CA GLY A 212 -23.07 4.03 19.15
C GLY A 212 -22.55 4.88 20.32
N ASN A 213 -21.28 5.31 20.32
CA ASN A 213 -20.82 6.37 21.21
C ASN A 213 -19.85 7.35 20.53
N SER A 214 -20.32 8.58 20.30
CA SER A 214 -19.54 9.67 19.70
C SER A 214 -18.61 10.40 20.68
N SER A 215 -18.71 10.20 22.01
CA SER A 215 -17.73 10.77 22.96
C SER A 215 -16.40 10.05 22.92
N ASP A 216 -16.41 8.74 22.62
CA ASP A 216 -15.24 7.88 22.65
C ASP A 216 -14.48 7.99 21.31
N CYS A 217 -13.77 9.09 21.13
CA CYS A 217 -12.91 9.31 19.97
C CYS A 217 -11.47 8.87 20.24
N ILE A 218 -10.86 8.20 19.26
CA ILE A 218 -9.44 7.83 19.24
C ILE A 218 -8.83 8.28 17.91
N SER A 219 -7.55 8.66 17.89
CA SER A 219 -6.84 8.99 16.65
C SER A 219 -5.61 8.10 16.43
N PHE A 220 -5.17 8.05 15.17
CA PHE A 220 -3.93 7.43 14.75
C PHE A 220 -3.16 8.41 13.86
N ASP A 221 -1.89 8.67 14.18
CA ASP A 221 -1.00 9.42 13.28
C ASP A 221 -0.61 8.53 12.09
N LEU A 222 -0.69 9.11 10.89
CA LEU A 222 -0.51 8.44 9.61
C LEU A 222 0.15 9.39 8.61
N ARG A 223 0.77 8.82 7.56
CA ARG A 223 1.12 9.58 6.37
C ARG A 223 -0.18 10.07 5.70
N PRO A 224 -0.28 11.34 5.27
CA PRO A 224 -1.49 11.87 4.62
C PRO A 224 -1.96 11.02 3.44
N SER A 225 -1.03 10.45 2.66
CA SER A 225 -1.34 9.56 1.53
C SER A 225 -2.18 8.34 1.92
N ASP A 226 -1.94 7.78 3.11
CA ASP A 226 -2.65 6.61 3.60
C ASP A 226 -3.96 7.00 4.28
N ALA A 227 -3.93 8.08 5.07
CA ALA A 227 -5.13 8.63 5.71
C ALA A 227 -6.19 9.05 4.67
N ILE A 228 -5.80 9.80 3.62
CA ILE A 228 -6.68 10.20 2.52
C ILE A 228 -7.24 8.98 1.76
N ASN A 229 -6.41 7.95 1.54
CA ASN A 229 -6.85 6.70 0.90
C ASN A 229 -7.89 5.92 1.73
N ILE A 230 -7.81 5.98 3.06
CA ILE A 230 -8.83 5.45 3.96
C ILE A 230 -10.08 6.33 3.91
N ALA A 231 -9.92 7.66 4.01
CA ALA A 231 -11.01 8.62 4.06
C ALA A 231 -11.96 8.51 2.85
N VAL A 232 -11.42 8.44 1.63
CA VAL A 232 -12.22 8.27 0.40
C VAL A 232 -12.98 6.94 0.37
N ARG A 233 -12.40 5.84 0.90
CA ARG A 233 -13.06 4.52 0.97
C ARG A 233 -14.10 4.42 2.08
N CYS A 234 -13.96 5.22 3.14
CA CYS A 234 -14.94 5.33 4.21
C CYS A 234 -16.00 6.43 3.94
N LYS A 235 -15.80 7.27 2.92
CA LYS A 235 -16.64 8.42 2.55
C LYS A 235 -16.80 9.43 3.69
N VAL A 236 -15.69 9.72 4.38
CA VAL A 236 -15.61 10.69 5.49
C VAL A 236 -14.92 11.99 5.06
N PRO A 237 -15.13 13.11 5.77
CA PRO A 237 -14.44 14.37 5.48
C PRO A 237 -12.91 14.25 5.55
N ILE A 238 -12.25 14.95 4.64
CA ILE A 238 -10.81 15.23 4.69
C ILE A 238 -10.67 16.71 5.03
N GLN A 239 -10.04 17.00 6.16
CA GLN A 239 -9.79 18.33 6.66
C GLN A 239 -8.30 18.67 6.56
N VAL A 240 -7.99 19.95 6.39
CA VAL A 240 -6.62 20.50 6.38
C VAL A 240 -6.57 21.67 7.35
N ASN A 241 -5.47 21.80 8.09
CA ASN A 241 -5.28 22.93 8.99
C ASN A 241 -5.24 24.25 8.17
N LYS A 242 -5.97 25.28 8.61
CA LYS A 242 -6.12 26.56 7.88
C LYS A 242 -4.81 27.31 7.71
N TYR A 243 -3.92 27.29 8.71
CA TYR A 243 -2.59 27.89 8.58
C TYR A 243 -1.79 27.17 7.50
N LEU A 244 -1.77 25.82 7.53
CA LEU A 244 -1.08 24.99 6.54
C LEU A 244 -1.64 25.19 5.12
N ALA A 245 -2.96 25.23 4.97
CA ALA A 245 -3.62 25.48 3.69
C ALA A 245 -3.27 26.86 3.12
N TYR A 246 -3.11 27.87 3.98
CA TYR A 246 -2.71 29.22 3.57
C TYR A 246 -1.19 29.32 3.29
N SER A 247 -0.34 28.73 4.13
CA SER A 247 1.13 28.82 3.99
C SER A 247 1.64 28.03 2.80
N ASP A 248 1.19 26.79 2.66
CA ASP A 248 1.73 25.79 1.72
C ASP A 248 0.87 25.64 0.45
N GLY A 249 -0.36 26.18 0.47
CA GLY A 249 -1.28 26.13 -0.66
C GLY A 249 -0.85 26.96 -1.88
N MET A 250 -1.49 26.64 -3.00
CA MET A 250 -1.26 27.24 -4.32
C MET A 250 -2.55 27.80 -4.90
N ARG A 251 -2.45 28.96 -5.57
CA ARG A 251 -3.54 29.58 -6.33
C ARG A 251 -3.39 29.24 -7.81
N VAL A 252 -4.46 28.81 -8.47
CA VAL A 252 -4.50 28.62 -9.93
C VAL A 252 -4.52 30.00 -10.61
N ILE A 253 -3.62 30.24 -11.56
CA ILE A 253 -3.67 31.43 -12.44
C ILE A 253 -4.36 31.08 -13.76
N GLU A 254 -3.99 29.95 -14.38
CA GLU A 254 -4.52 29.57 -15.69
C GLU A 254 -5.00 28.11 -15.72
N SER A 255 -6.20 27.89 -16.26
CA SER A 255 -6.71 26.56 -16.61
C SER A 255 -6.62 26.34 -18.12
N GLY A 256 -5.40 26.05 -18.59
CA GLY A 256 -5.10 25.92 -20.01
C GLY A 256 -5.82 24.73 -20.67
N LYS A 257 -6.86 25.00 -21.48
CA LYS A 257 -7.33 24.06 -22.51
C LYS A 257 -6.38 24.11 -23.70
N LEU A 258 -5.31 23.31 -23.69
CA LEU A 258 -4.46 23.14 -24.87
C LEU A 258 -5.18 22.25 -25.90
N SER A 259 -5.94 22.89 -26.79
CA SER A 259 -6.68 22.21 -27.86
C SER A 259 -5.78 21.88 -29.05
N THR A 260 -4.98 20.82 -28.95
CA THR A 260 -4.39 20.12 -30.10
C THR A 260 -5.17 18.84 -30.38
N PRO A 261 -5.70 18.63 -31.60
CA PRO A 261 -6.48 17.44 -31.92
C PRO A 261 -5.56 16.23 -32.14
N THR A 262 -5.26 15.50 -31.07
CA THR A 262 -4.72 14.13 -31.18
C THR A 262 -5.80 13.25 -31.81
N PRO A 263 -5.53 12.52 -32.91
CA PRO A 263 -6.48 11.55 -33.45
C PRO A 263 -6.74 10.45 -32.41
N ALA A 264 -7.99 9.99 -32.32
CA ALA A 264 -8.40 9.04 -31.31
C ALA A 264 -7.67 7.69 -31.45
N SER A 265 -7.17 7.18 -30.33
CA SER A 265 -6.74 5.79 -30.15
C SER A 265 -7.18 5.35 -28.77
N ASP A 266 -7.95 4.27 -28.69
CA ASP A 266 -8.50 3.76 -27.43
C ASP A 266 -7.44 3.05 -26.57
N GLY A 267 -7.46 3.35 -25.27
CA GLY A 267 -7.00 2.43 -24.21
C GLY A 267 -5.48 2.29 -23.95
N LEU A 268 -5.15 2.07 -22.67
CA LEU A 268 -3.89 1.50 -22.18
C LEU A 268 -2.58 2.28 -22.46
N LEU A 269 -2.49 3.51 -21.96
CA LEU A 269 -1.20 4.21 -21.78
C LEU A 269 -0.37 3.60 -20.62
N PHE A 270 0.22 2.41 -20.85
CA PHE A 270 1.24 1.82 -19.98
C PHE A 270 2.32 1.00 -20.76
N ILE A 271 2.35 1.07 -22.10
CA ILE A 271 3.26 0.26 -22.95
C ILE A 271 4.18 1.13 -23.84
N GLU A 272 3.91 2.44 -23.99
CA GLU A 272 4.60 3.31 -24.96
C GLU A 272 5.96 3.88 -24.48
N GLN A 273 6.79 3.01 -23.89
CA GLN A 273 8.25 3.19 -23.84
C GLN A 273 9.03 2.07 -24.55
N ASP A 274 8.37 0.95 -24.89
CA ASP A 274 9.01 -0.24 -25.49
C ASP A 274 8.65 -0.45 -26.98
N ARG A 275 8.27 0.62 -27.70
CA ARG A 275 8.16 0.60 -29.17
C ARG A 275 9.52 0.97 -29.79
N PRO A 276 10.24 0.04 -30.44
CA PRO A 276 11.52 0.36 -31.07
C PRO A 276 11.30 1.17 -32.35
N ASN A 277 11.65 2.46 -32.34
CA ASN A 277 11.58 3.37 -33.49
C ASN A 277 12.55 3.01 -34.65
N GLY A 278 13.11 1.79 -34.70
CA GLY A 278 14.13 1.35 -35.66
C GLY A 278 15.50 2.03 -35.54
N GLN A 279 15.56 3.24 -34.95
CA GLN A 279 16.78 4.00 -34.71
C GLN A 279 17.76 3.25 -33.79
N ALA A 280 19.02 3.15 -34.20
CA ALA A 280 20.07 2.46 -33.45
C ALA A 280 20.55 3.26 -32.22
N CYS A 281 19.74 3.27 -31.15
CA CYS A 281 20.03 3.95 -29.88
C CYS A 281 21.39 3.52 -29.28
N LEU A 282 22.07 4.47 -28.61
CA LEU A 282 23.34 4.20 -27.94
C LEU A 282 23.14 3.37 -26.67
N ASP A 283 22.06 3.61 -25.93
CA ASP A 283 21.75 2.89 -24.68
C ASP A 283 21.44 1.41 -24.93
N THR A 284 20.77 1.07 -26.04
CA THR A 284 20.59 -0.33 -26.48
C THR A 284 21.93 -1.02 -26.78
N LYS A 285 22.91 -0.29 -27.33
CA LYS A 285 24.26 -0.85 -27.57
C LYS A 285 25.03 -1.06 -26.27
N GLU A 286 24.88 -0.16 -25.31
CA GLU A 286 25.48 -0.31 -23.98
C GLU A 286 24.84 -1.48 -23.20
N PHE A 287 23.51 -1.61 -23.27
CA PHE A 287 22.75 -2.73 -22.70
C PHE A 287 23.17 -4.08 -23.29
N ASN A 288 23.29 -4.18 -24.61
CA ASN A 288 23.73 -5.43 -25.26
C ASN A 288 25.15 -5.85 -24.83
N ILE A 289 26.07 -4.89 -24.68
CA ILE A 289 27.43 -5.16 -24.17
C ILE A 289 27.37 -5.66 -22.71
N LEU A 290 26.55 -5.03 -21.87
CA LEU A 290 26.33 -5.44 -20.47
C LEU A 290 25.69 -6.83 -20.36
N SER A 291 24.70 -7.14 -21.20
CA SER A 291 24.03 -8.44 -21.22
C SER A 291 24.98 -9.57 -21.62
N ASN A 292 25.80 -9.35 -22.65
CA ASN A 292 26.81 -10.32 -23.08
C ASN A 292 27.91 -10.51 -22.00
N MET A 293 28.29 -9.44 -21.30
CA MET A 293 29.22 -9.50 -20.17
C MET A 293 28.64 -10.34 -19.02
N MET A 294 27.36 -10.14 -18.67
CA MET A 294 26.71 -10.90 -17.61
C MET A 294 26.58 -12.38 -17.98
N GLN A 295 26.12 -12.69 -19.19
CA GLN A 295 26.03 -14.06 -19.69
C GLN A 295 27.40 -14.77 -19.67
N ALA A 296 28.49 -14.08 -20.02
CA ALA A 296 29.83 -14.65 -19.92
C ALA A 296 30.30 -14.90 -18.46
N VAL A 297 29.77 -14.17 -17.48
CA VAL A 297 30.00 -14.45 -16.05
C VAL A 297 29.15 -15.64 -15.58
N ASP A 298 27.87 -15.68 -15.97
CA ASP A 298 26.95 -16.78 -15.64
C ASP A 298 27.38 -18.13 -16.27
N GLU A 299 28.08 -18.09 -17.41
CA GLU A 299 28.69 -19.24 -18.09
C GLU A 299 30.13 -19.56 -17.61
N GLU A 300 30.66 -18.88 -16.58
CA GLU A 300 32.03 -18.99 -16.07
C GLU A 300 33.16 -18.71 -17.11
N ARG A 301 32.84 -18.01 -18.21
CA ARG A 301 33.75 -17.63 -19.30
C ARG A 301 34.45 -16.30 -19.02
N TYR A 302 35.22 -16.28 -17.93
CA TYR A 302 35.82 -15.06 -17.36
C TYR A 302 36.71 -14.25 -18.32
N ASP A 303 37.42 -14.90 -19.25
CA ASP A 303 38.25 -14.21 -20.24
C ASP A 303 37.40 -13.38 -21.22
N GLU A 304 36.26 -13.92 -21.66
CA GLU A 304 35.31 -13.21 -22.54
C GLU A 304 34.55 -12.13 -21.76
N ALA A 305 34.23 -12.36 -20.49
CA ALA A 305 33.69 -11.32 -19.61
C ALA A 305 34.66 -10.13 -19.45
N ALA A 306 35.97 -10.40 -19.37
CA ALA A 306 37.00 -9.35 -19.38
C ALA A 306 37.05 -8.59 -20.71
N GLU A 307 36.95 -9.27 -21.86
CA GLU A 307 36.81 -8.59 -23.16
C GLU A 307 35.56 -7.70 -23.21
N TRP A 308 34.40 -8.18 -22.75
CA TRP A 308 33.15 -7.40 -22.75
C TRP A 308 33.21 -6.18 -21.83
N ARG A 309 33.83 -6.31 -20.65
CA ARG A 309 34.16 -5.19 -19.75
C ARG A 309 35.02 -4.14 -20.44
N ASP A 310 36.04 -4.54 -21.19
CA ASP A 310 36.97 -3.60 -21.83
C ASP A 310 36.34 -2.96 -23.07
N LYS A 311 35.51 -3.69 -23.82
CA LYS A 311 34.63 -3.16 -24.88
C LYS A 311 33.65 -2.12 -24.31
N LEU A 312 33.06 -2.36 -23.14
CA LEU A 312 32.19 -1.41 -22.43
C LEU A 312 32.94 -0.14 -22.01
N GLY A 313 34.15 -0.28 -21.46
CA GLY A 313 35.02 0.85 -21.10
C GLY A 313 35.32 1.75 -22.30
N GLN A 314 35.70 1.16 -23.43
CA GLN A 314 35.91 1.90 -24.69
C GLN A 314 34.64 2.57 -25.21
N PHE A 315 33.47 1.91 -25.10
CA PHE A 315 32.18 2.49 -25.50
C PHE A 315 31.85 3.72 -24.66
N ARG A 316 31.97 3.63 -23.33
CA ARG A 316 31.74 4.74 -22.40
C ARG A 316 32.72 5.89 -22.59
N ALA A 317 33.99 5.61 -22.83
CA ALA A 317 34.98 6.66 -23.17
C ALA A 317 34.62 7.42 -24.45
N LYS A 318 34.23 6.69 -25.51
CA LYS A 318 33.76 7.29 -26.79
C LYS A 318 32.45 8.07 -26.64
N ARG A 319 31.53 7.59 -25.77
CA ARG A 319 30.28 8.28 -25.41
C ARG A 319 30.55 9.60 -24.67
N ASN A 320 31.52 9.61 -23.75
CA ASN A 320 31.89 10.79 -22.98
C ASN A 320 32.59 11.86 -23.83
N LEU A 321 33.48 11.47 -24.76
CA LEU A 321 34.08 12.44 -25.70
C LEU A 321 33.00 13.21 -26.49
N LYS A 322 31.99 12.48 -27.00
CA LYS A 322 30.84 13.06 -27.73
C LYS A 322 29.87 13.91 -26.89
N LYS A 323 30.15 14.13 -25.60
CA LYS A 323 29.40 15.08 -24.76
C LYS A 323 30.08 16.45 -24.61
N TYR A 324 31.31 16.60 -25.12
CA TYR A 324 32.12 17.83 -25.01
C TYR A 324 32.55 18.38 -26.39
N THR A 325 31.87 17.94 -27.47
CA THR A 325 32.05 18.36 -28.86
C THR A 325 30.71 18.46 -29.56
#